data_AF-A0A2W0AQ14-F1
#
_entry.id   AF-A0A2W0AQ14-F1
#
_cell.length_a   1.000
_cell.length_b   1.000
_cell.length_c   1.000
_cell.angle_alpha   90.00
_cell.angle_beta   90.00
_cell.angle_gamma   90.00
#
_symmetry.space_group_name_H-M   'P 1'
#
loop_
_entity.id
_entity.type
_entity.pdbx_description
1 polymer ?
#
loop_
_entity_poly.entity_id
_entity_poly.type
_entity_poly.pdbx_seq_one_letter_code
_entity_poly.pdbx_strand_id
1 'polypeptide(L)'
;ATVSRAVSEHPYQLMFATVSGAHLYGFASPDSDWDLRGVHVLPAREVMGLLPARDTVEISTDTEIELDLVTHDIQKFFGLLLKSNGYVLEQLYSPIVVHTTPEHEELKWIAQRCITRNHAHHYFGFAENQWNLFQKERPPRIKPLLYVFRVLLTGIHMMRTGIVEANLTQLNNEYKLPYIPELIERKIRGTEGQILEEAEASFYVLEYDRLRKRLKDEANHTALPDSQTAKAALNDLLLRIRLRTVGVETEAGTKCPICGLAHAFREPGGYEICSQCGWEDDSTQRNNPDTGGGANEESLLQARARWKNRAVIP
;
A
#
# COMPACT_ATOMS: atom_id res chain seq x y z
N ALA A 1 24.79 -1.99 -0.90
CA ALA A 1 25.23 -2.91 0.16
C ALA A 1 24.46 -2.65 1.46
N THR A 2 24.43 -1.41 1.95
CA THR A 2 23.75 -1.03 3.21
C THR A 2 22.25 -1.38 3.29
N VAL A 3 21.44 -1.06 2.28
CA VAL A 3 20.02 -1.41 2.24
C VAL A 3 19.78 -2.92 2.39
N SER A 4 20.51 -3.74 1.62
CA SER A 4 20.41 -5.21 1.69
C SER A 4 20.87 -5.76 3.03
N ARG A 5 21.89 -5.15 3.64
CA ARG A 5 22.39 -5.54 4.97
C ARG A 5 21.31 -5.34 6.04
N ALA A 6 20.66 -4.17 6.08
CA ALA A 6 19.60 -3.89 7.06
C ALA A 6 18.42 -4.87 6.98
N VAL A 7 18.04 -5.30 5.77
CA VAL A 7 17.04 -6.36 5.57
C VAL A 7 17.55 -7.72 6.05
N SER A 8 18.81 -8.06 5.76
CA SER A 8 19.39 -9.36 6.15
C SER A 8 19.66 -9.52 7.65
N GLU A 9 19.93 -8.41 8.35
CA GLU A 9 20.18 -8.37 9.79
C GLU A 9 18.90 -8.24 10.62
N HIS A 10 17.73 -8.17 9.96
CA HIS A 10 16.46 -8.07 10.64
C HIS A 10 16.22 -9.31 11.54
N PRO A 11 15.83 -9.14 12.82
CA PRO A 11 15.76 -10.24 13.79
C PRO A 11 14.65 -11.26 13.51
N TYR A 12 13.70 -10.92 12.63
CA TYR A 12 12.57 -11.75 12.25
C TYR A 12 12.50 -11.93 10.74
N GLN A 13 11.83 -12.99 10.29
CA GLN A 13 11.54 -13.18 8.87
C GLN A 13 10.66 -12.03 8.35
N LEU A 14 11.12 -11.38 7.28
CA LEU A 14 10.40 -10.34 6.59
C LEU A 14 9.46 -10.94 5.54
N MET A 15 8.21 -10.51 5.54
CA MET A 15 7.29 -10.72 4.41
C MET A 15 7.62 -9.75 3.28
N PHE A 16 7.80 -8.47 3.61
CA PHE A 16 8.25 -7.48 2.65
C PHE A 16 8.96 -6.31 3.34
N ALA A 17 9.78 -5.62 2.55
CA ALA A 17 10.29 -4.29 2.87
C ALA A 17 10.31 -3.45 1.58
N THR A 18 9.71 -2.27 1.63
CA THR A 18 9.61 -1.33 0.52
C THR A 18 10.12 0.04 0.91
N VAL A 19 10.52 0.83 -0.08
CA VAL A 19 10.92 2.22 0.14
C VAL A 19 9.67 3.08 0.34
N SER A 20 9.72 3.95 1.34
CA SER A 20 8.74 5.00 1.62
C SER A 20 9.44 6.37 1.53
N GLY A 21 8.88 7.39 2.19
CA GLY A 21 9.57 8.67 2.28
C GLY A 21 9.68 9.41 0.95
N ALA A 22 10.55 10.43 0.91
CA ALA A 22 10.70 11.31 -0.25
C ALA A 22 10.99 10.56 -1.56
N HIS A 23 11.64 9.39 -1.48
CA HIS A 23 11.91 8.50 -2.61
C HIS A 23 10.62 7.92 -3.21
N LEU A 24 9.71 7.40 -2.39
CA LEU A 24 8.39 6.96 -2.85
C LEU A 24 7.57 8.14 -3.40
N TYR A 25 7.60 9.28 -2.69
CA TYR A 25 6.72 10.40 -2.97
C TYR A 25 7.13 11.25 -4.19
N GLY A 26 8.30 10.99 -4.78
CA GLY A 26 8.74 11.60 -6.04
C GLY A 26 9.46 12.94 -5.90
N PHE A 27 9.97 13.25 -4.71
CA PHE A 27 10.72 14.49 -4.44
C PHE A 27 11.94 14.27 -3.53
N ALA A 28 12.60 13.12 -3.63
CA ALA A 28 13.90 12.89 -2.98
C ALA A 28 14.97 13.86 -3.50
N SER A 29 15.77 14.40 -2.59
CA SER A 29 17.00 15.16 -2.87
C SER A 29 18.21 14.26 -2.58
N PRO A 30 19.44 14.62 -3.02
CA PRO A 30 20.63 13.79 -2.82
C PRO A 30 20.93 13.45 -1.35
N ASP A 31 20.49 14.31 -0.43
CA ASP A 31 20.61 14.21 1.02
C ASP A 31 19.35 13.61 1.70
N SER A 32 18.41 13.05 0.94
CA SER A 32 17.21 12.44 1.54
C SER A 32 17.50 11.08 2.16
N ASP A 33 16.94 10.89 3.35
CA ASP A 33 16.94 9.63 4.10
C ASP A 33 16.27 8.51 3.31
N TRP A 34 16.80 7.29 3.48
CA TRP A 34 16.20 6.07 2.97
C TRP A 34 15.22 5.50 4.00
N ASP A 35 13.97 5.94 3.92
CA ASP A 35 12.87 5.35 4.68
C ASP A 35 12.49 3.97 4.10
N LEU A 36 12.71 2.90 4.85
CA LEU A 36 12.17 1.58 4.55
C LEU A 36 11.04 1.24 5.50
N ARG A 37 9.96 0.67 4.94
CA ARG A 37 8.80 0.22 5.69
C ARG A 37 8.45 -1.20 5.30
N GLY A 38 8.02 -2.01 6.27
CA GLY A 38 7.83 -3.44 5.99
C GLY A 38 7.00 -4.18 7.00
N VAL A 39 6.86 -5.48 6.73
CA VAL A 39 6.16 -6.42 7.59
C VAL A 39 7.10 -7.57 7.94
N HIS A 40 7.17 -7.86 9.23
CA HIS A 40 7.82 -9.06 9.75
C HIS A 40 6.81 -10.03 10.33
N VAL A 41 7.24 -11.28 10.51
CA VAL A 41 6.42 -12.33 11.11
C VAL A 41 7.04 -12.70 12.45
N LEU A 42 6.34 -12.38 13.55
CA LEU A 42 6.72 -12.90 14.85
C LEU A 42 6.49 -14.43 14.90
N PRO A 43 7.39 -15.21 15.53
CA PRO A 43 7.21 -16.64 15.70
C PRO A 43 5.89 -16.96 16.41
N ALA A 44 5.18 -18.02 15.97
CA ALA A 44 3.88 -18.33 16.58
C ALA A 44 3.97 -18.58 18.10
N ARG A 45 5.10 -19.11 18.58
CA ARG A 45 5.36 -19.30 20.02
C ARG A 45 5.41 -17.98 20.80
N GLU A 46 5.92 -16.91 20.19
CA GLU A 46 6.01 -15.58 20.83
C GLU A 46 4.62 -14.98 21.00
N VAL A 47 3.82 -14.99 19.92
CA VAL A 47 2.48 -14.40 19.91
C VAL A 47 1.43 -15.21 20.69
N MET A 48 1.64 -16.51 20.87
CA MET A 48 0.78 -17.37 21.72
C MET A 48 1.20 -17.32 23.20
N GLY A 49 2.39 -16.80 23.50
CA GLY A 49 2.89 -16.69 24.87
C GLY A 49 2.14 -15.62 25.67
N LEU A 50 2.25 -15.70 27.00
CA LEU A 50 1.70 -14.68 27.92
C LEU A 50 2.56 -13.41 28.01
N LEU A 51 3.78 -13.46 27.49
CA LEU A 51 4.71 -12.33 27.53
C LEU A 51 4.36 -11.32 26.43
N PRO A 52 4.56 -10.02 26.67
CA PRO A 52 4.37 -9.01 25.64
C PRO A 52 5.36 -9.25 24.48
N ALA A 53 4.84 -9.30 23.26
CA ALA A 53 5.64 -9.38 22.06
C ALA A 53 5.98 -7.98 21.52
N ARG A 54 7.19 -7.79 20.99
CA ARG A 54 7.57 -6.52 20.37
C ARG A 54 7.09 -6.50 18.91
N ASP A 55 5.90 -5.95 18.70
CA ASP A 55 5.24 -5.92 17.39
C ASP A 55 5.79 -4.90 16.38
N THR A 56 6.85 -4.16 16.75
CA THR A 56 7.48 -3.13 15.92
C THR A 56 9.00 -3.13 16.10
N VAL A 57 9.72 -3.22 15.00
CA VAL A 57 11.19 -3.18 14.95
C VAL A 57 11.60 -1.92 14.20
N GLU A 58 12.57 -1.21 14.77
CA GLU A 58 13.15 0.02 14.22
C GLU A 58 14.67 -0.19 14.16
N ILE A 59 15.26 -0.02 12.97
CA ILE A 59 16.69 -0.18 12.71
C ILE A 59 17.13 1.06 11.93
N SER A 60 17.99 1.87 12.53
CA SER A 60 18.56 3.05 11.89
C SER A 60 20.08 2.92 11.75
N THR A 61 20.65 3.37 10.64
CA THR A 61 22.11 3.39 10.41
C THR A 61 22.52 4.58 9.56
N ASP A 62 23.65 5.19 9.91
CA ASP A 62 24.22 6.36 9.22
C ASP A 62 25.62 6.07 8.67
N THR A 63 25.90 4.81 8.32
CA THR A 63 27.26 4.38 7.95
C THR A 63 27.64 4.79 6.53
N GLU A 64 26.88 4.36 5.52
CA GLU A 64 27.06 4.75 4.11
C GLU A 64 25.94 5.68 3.62
N ILE A 65 24.74 5.49 4.17
CA ILE A 65 23.51 6.24 3.89
C ILE A 65 22.77 6.40 5.21
N GLU A 66 22.00 7.47 5.35
CA GLU A 66 21.01 7.62 6.44
C GLU A 66 19.80 6.75 6.09
N LEU A 67 19.65 5.63 6.79
CA LEU A 67 18.63 4.61 6.55
C LEU A 67 17.79 4.42 7.81
N ASP A 68 16.47 4.43 7.64
CA ASP A 68 15.51 4.13 8.70
C ASP A 68 14.56 2.99 8.27
N LEU A 69 14.75 1.79 8.83
CA LEU A 69 13.88 0.64 8.61
C LEU A 69 12.91 0.48 9.77
N VAL A 70 11.62 0.62 9.48
CA VAL A 70 10.53 0.37 10.44
C VAL A 70 9.64 -0.75 9.92
N THR A 71 9.50 -1.83 10.70
CA THR A 71 8.63 -2.94 10.34
C THR A 71 7.64 -3.25 11.46
N HIS A 72 6.46 -3.73 11.08
CA HIS A 72 5.44 -4.18 12.02
C HIS A 72 5.21 -5.68 11.90
N ASP A 73 4.83 -6.34 13.01
CA ASP A 73 4.30 -7.69 12.94
C ASP A 73 3.09 -7.72 12.01
N ILE A 74 2.99 -8.81 11.25
CA ILE A 74 1.92 -9.06 10.29
C ILE A 74 0.52 -8.83 10.87
N GLN A 75 0.23 -9.23 12.12
CA GLN A 75 -1.09 -9.02 12.72
C GLN A 75 -1.36 -7.53 12.96
N LYS A 76 -0.36 -6.78 13.42
CA LYS A 76 -0.47 -5.32 13.61
C LYS A 76 -0.73 -4.64 12.27
N PHE A 77 0.04 -4.98 11.24
CA PHE A 77 -0.11 -4.43 9.90
C PHE A 77 -1.51 -4.70 9.33
N PHE A 78 -2.00 -5.93 9.45
CA PHE A 78 -3.36 -6.31 9.01
C PHE A 78 -4.43 -5.54 9.79
N GLY A 79 -4.22 -5.35 11.10
CA GLY A 79 -5.09 -4.51 11.92
C GLY A 79 -5.15 -3.05 11.47
N LEU A 80 -4.04 -2.50 10.97
CA LEU A 80 -3.99 -1.14 10.41
C LEU A 80 -4.71 -1.06 9.06
N LEU A 81 -4.53 -2.06 8.18
CA LEU A 81 -5.27 -2.15 6.91
C LEU A 81 -6.79 -2.14 7.15
N LEU A 82 -7.26 -2.89 8.14
CA LEU A 82 -8.67 -2.96 8.52
C LEU A 82 -9.24 -1.65 9.08
N LYS A 83 -8.38 -0.72 9.50
CA LYS A 83 -8.74 0.59 10.09
C LYS A 83 -8.64 1.75 9.10
N SER A 84 -8.67 1.46 7.81
CA SER A 84 -8.59 2.47 6.74
C SER A 84 -7.36 3.38 6.83
N ASN A 85 -6.22 2.81 7.24
CA ASN A 85 -4.98 3.54 7.35
C ASN A 85 -4.28 3.60 5.98
N GLY A 86 -4.33 4.76 5.33
CA GLY A 86 -3.72 4.98 4.01
C GLY A 86 -2.19 4.82 4.01
N TYR A 87 -1.53 5.15 5.11
CA TYR A 87 -0.07 5.05 5.22
C TYR A 87 0.44 3.61 5.04
N VAL A 88 -0.24 2.60 5.61
CA VAL A 88 0.17 1.20 5.40
C VAL A 88 -0.17 0.69 3.99
N LEU A 89 -1.16 1.27 3.32
CA LEU A 89 -1.41 0.97 1.91
C LEU A 89 -0.31 1.54 1.02
N GLU A 90 0.15 2.77 1.28
CA GLU A 90 1.28 3.38 0.55
C GLU A 90 2.56 2.55 0.70
N GLN A 91 2.79 1.92 1.86
CA GLN A 91 3.90 0.99 2.07
C GLN A 91 3.73 -0.31 1.28
N LEU A 92 2.53 -0.92 1.35
CA LEU A 92 2.20 -2.17 0.69
C LEU A 92 2.30 -2.07 -0.84
N TYR A 93 1.84 -0.95 -1.41
CA TYR A 93 1.82 -0.71 -2.85
C TYR A 93 3.01 0.11 -3.36
N SER A 94 4.02 0.38 -2.52
CA SER A 94 5.23 1.04 -3.00
C SER A 94 5.87 0.23 -4.14
N PRO A 95 6.14 0.86 -5.31
CA PRO A 95 6.73 0.16 -6.45
C PRO A 95 8.22 -0.13 -6.27
N ILE A 96 8.85 0.45 -5.24
CA ILE A 96 10.29 0.32 -4.97
C ILE A 96 10.48 -0.75 -3.89
N VAL A 97 10.56 -2.00 -4.34
CA VAL A 97 10.63 -3.19 -3.47
C VAL A 97 12.07 -3.56 -3.16
N VAL A 98 12.40 -3.68 -1.87
CA VAL A 98 13.72 -4.13 -1.40
C VAL A 98 13.71 -5.62 -1.06
N HIS A 99 12.63 -6.09 -0.43
CA HIS A 99 12.41 -7.49 -0.07
C HIS A 99 10.95 -7.86 -0.27
N THR A 100 10.68 -9.09 -0.71
CA THR A 100 9.32 -9.59 -0.93
C THR A 100 9.26 -11.11 -0.82
N THR A 101 8.10 -11.63 -0.43
CA THR A 101 7.73 -13.05 -0.51
C THR A 101 6.45 -13.21 -1.35
N PRO A 102 6.04 -14.44 -1.73
CA PRO A 102 4.76 -14.65 -2.41
C PRO A 102 3.53 -14.13 -1.63
N GLU A 103 3.59 -14.15 -0.30
CA GLU A 103 2.53 -13.65 0.57
C GLU A 103 2.36 -12.13 0.48
N HIS A 104 3.39 -11.39 0.06
CA HIS A 104 3.27 -9.96 -0.19
C HIS A 104 2.33 -9.66 -1.37
N GLU A 105 2.45 -10.42 -2.47
CA GLU A 105 1.56 -10.29 -3.63
C GLU A 105 0.13 -10.75 -3.31
N GLU A 106 -0.01 -11.83 -2.52
CA GLU A 106 -1.31 -12.25 -2.00
C GLU A 106 -1.94 -11.15 -1.12
N LEU A 107 -1.15 -10.51 -0.26
CA LEU A 107 -1.60 -9.44 0.62
C LEU A 107 -2.06 -8.20 -0.16
N LYS A 108 -1.32 -7.77 -1.20
CA LYS A 108 -1.76 -6.68 -2.09
C LYS A 108 -3.16 -6.97 -2.62
N TRP A 109 -3.39 -8.18 -3.11
CA TRP A 109 -4.70 -8.55 -3.61
C TRP A 109 -5.80 -8.49 -2.54
N ILE A 110 -5.56 -9.04 -1.34
CA ILE A 110 -6.52 -8.96 -0.22
C ILE A 110 -6.77 -7.50 0.19
N ALA A 111 -5.73 -6.67 0.20
CA ALA A 111 -5.78 -5.28 0.64
C ALA A 111 -6.61 -4.37 -0.29
N GLN A 112 -6.86 -4.75 -1.54
CA GLN A 112 -7.83 -4.05 -2.40
C GLN A 112 -9.23 -3.99 -1.73
N ARG A 113 -9.60 -5.05 -1.00
CA ARG A 113 -10.85 -5.14 -0.25
C ARG A 113 -10.83 -4.40 1.09
N CYS A 114 -9.68 -3.84 1.47
CA CYS A 114 -9.55 -2.93 2.61
C CYS A 114 -9.88 -1.48 2.22
N ILE A 115 -9.78 -1.11 0.93
CA ILE A 115 -10.00 0.26 0.46
C ILE A 115 -11.48 0.59 0.54
N THR A 116 -11.78 1.68 1.25
CA THR A 116 -13.13 2.16 1.54
C THR A 116 -13.15 3.68 1.45
N ARG A 117 -14.34 4.27 1.34
CA ARG A 117 -14.48 5.74 1.40
C ARG A 117 -13.94 6.35 2.70
N ASN A 118 -13.83 5.58 3.78
CA ASN A 118 -13.33 6.05 5.06
C ASN A 118 -11.83 6.40 5.03
N HIS A 119 -11.10 5.98 3.99
CA HIS A 119 -9.72 6.44 3.78
C HIS A 119 -9.63 7.94 3.57
N ALA A 120 -10.70 8.60 3.12
CA ALA A 120 -10.75 10.07 3.05
C ALA A 120 -10.40 10.70 4.41
N HIS A 121 -10.88 10.14 5.53
CA HIS A 121 -10.57 10.65 6.87
C HIS A 121 -9.07 10.59 7.20
N HIS A 122 -8.40 9.51 6.80
CA HIS A 122 -6.94 9.39 6.96
C HIS A 122 -6.22 10.49 6.19
N TYR A 123 -6.54 10.67 4.91
CA TYR A 123 -5.90 11.68 4.07
C TYR A 123 -6.21 13.11 4.51
N PHE A 124 -7.42 13.38 5.00
CA PHE A 124 -7.75 14.66 5.63
C PHE A 124 -6.90 14.94 6.86
N GLY A 125 -6.86 14.01 7.81
CA GLY A 125 -6.12 14.17 9.06
C GLY A 125 -4.62 14.30 8.80
N PHE A 126 -4.08 13.52 7.86
CA PHE A 126 -2.68 13.63 7.47
C PHE A 126 -2.39 15.01 6.83
N ALA A 127 -3.19 15.44 5.86
CA ALA A 127 -3.01 16.74 5.21
C ALA A 127 -3.09 17.89 6.21
N GLU A 128 -4.03 17.84 7.15
CA GLU A 128 -4.17 18.83 8.22
C GLU A 128 -2.94 18.87 9.15
N ASN A 129 -2.39 17.71 9.52
CA ASN A 129 -1.16 17.65 10.31
C ASN A 129 0.03 18.29 9.57
N GLN A 130 0.21 17.99 8.29
CA GLN A 130 1.29 18.58 7.47
C GLN A 130 1.08 20.08 7.24
N TRP A 131 -0.17 20.50 7.07
CA TRP A 131 -0.54 21.90 6.95
C TRP A 131 -0.25 22.68 8.24
N ASN A 132 -0.55 22.10 9.40
CA ASN A 132 -0.21 22.68 10.69
C ASN A 132 1.30 22.81 10.90
N LEU A 133 2.11 21.84 10.41
CA LEU A 133 3.56 21.95 10.42
C LEU A 133 4.03 23.10 9.52
N PHE A 134 3.53 23.15 8.29
CA PHE A 134 3.80 24.24 7.34
C PHE A 134 3.51 25.63 7.95
N GLN A 135 2.35 25.79 8.59
CA GLN A 135 1.93 27.06 9.19
C GLN A 135 2.73 27.47 10.43
N LYS A 136 3.35 26.52 11.14
CA LYS A 136 4.17 26.82 12.34
C LYS A 136 5.59 27.25 11.99
N GLU A 137 6.09 26.89 10.82
CA GLU A 137 7.45 27.21 10.42
C GLU A 137 7.62 28.69 10.05
N ARG A 138 8.69 29.30 10.54
CA ARG A 138 9.06 30.70 10.29
C ARG A 138 10.55 30.74 9.94
N PRO A 139 10.92 30.95 8.66
CA PRO A 139 10.04 31.11 7.50
C PRO A 139 9.42 29.76 7.02
N PRO A 140 8.30 29.77 6.28
CA PRO A 140 7.65 28.54 5.80
C PRO A 140 8.55 27.76 4.83
N ARG A 141 8.61 26.43 4.95
CA ARG A 141 9.41 25.58 4.05
C ARG A 141 8.55 24.80 3.04
N ILE A 142 9.16 24.48 1.90
CA ILE A 142 8.56 23.73 0.80
C ILE A 142 8.31 22.26 1.16
N LYS A 143 9.16 21.63 1.98
CA LYS A 143 9.03 20.19 2.30
C LYS A 143 7.67 19.86 2.93
N PRO A 144 7.21 20.52 4.02
CA PRO A 144 5.86 20.30 4.54
C PRO A 144 4.75 20.56 3.50
N LEU A 145 4.91 21.57 2.65
CA LEU A 145 3.93 21.91 1.60
C LEU A 145 3.83 20.81 0.53
N LEU A 146 4.94 20.22 0.09
CA LEU A 146 4.94 19.07 -0.82
C LEU A 146 4.24 17.85 -0.20
N TYR A 147 4.41 17.63 1.11
CA TYR A 147 3.68 16.57 1.83
C TYR A 147 2.17 16.83 1.84
N VAL A 148 1.74 18.08 2.06
CA VAL A 148 0.31 18.47 1.98
C VAL A 148 -0.26 18.14 0.60
N PHE A 149 0.38 18.59 -0.48
CA PHE A 149 -0.13 18.36 -1.83
C PHE A 149 -0.15 16.89 -2.22
N ARG A 150 0.92 16.14 -1.89
CA ARG A 150 0.97 14.70 -2.14
C ARG A 150 -0.19 13.98 -1.46
N VAL A 151 -0.39 14.21 -0.16
CA VAL A 151 -1.44 13.52 0.61
C VAL A 151 -2.84 13.87 0.10
N LEU A 152 -3.09 15.15 -0.23
CA LEU A 152 -4.38 15.56 -0.80
C LEU A 152 -4.62 14.92 -2.16
N LEU A 153 -3.63 14.92 -3.06
CA LEU A 153 -3.77 14.31 -4.38
C LEU A 153 -3.89 12.79 -4.32
N THR A 154 -3.16 12.12 -3.43
CA THR A 154 -3.33 10.67 -3.16
C THR A 154 -4.74 10.37 -2.71
N GLY A 155 -5.28 11.13 -1.75
CA GLY A 155 -6.66 10.96 -1.29
C GLY A 155 -7.68 11.18 -2.41
N ILE A 156 -7.52 12.25 -3.21
CA ILE A 156 -8.42 12.56 -4.33
C ILE A 156 -8.38 11.42 -5.37
N HIS A 157 -7.19 10.96 -5.73
CA HIS A 157 -7.01 9.87 -6.68
C HIS A 157 -7.68 8.60 -6.16
N MET A 158 -7.40 8.20 -4.91
CA MET A 158 -8.01 7.01 -4.31
C MET A 158 -9.54 7.10 -4.28
N MET A 159 -10.12 8.24 -3.91
CA MET A 159 -11.58 8.39 -3.88
C MET A 159 -12.20 8.25 -5.28
N ARG A 160 -11.47 8.63 -6.33
CA ARG A 160 -11.93 8.52 -7.73
C ARG A 160 -11.76 7.13 -8.32
N THR A 161 -10.65 6.46 -8.00
CA THR A 161 -10.21 5.26 -8.75
C THR A 161 -10.19 3.99 -7.92
N GLY A 162 -10.13 4.11 -6.59
CA GLY A 162 -9.83 3.00 -5.69
C GLY A 162 -8.38 2.53 -5.73
N ILE A 163 -7.49 3.29 -6.38
CA ILE A 163 -6.07 2.96 -6.55
C ILE A 163 -5.23 3.82 -5.58
N VAL A 164 -4.17 3.22 -5.04
CA VAL A 164 -3.19 3.92 -4.19
C VAL A 164 -2.08 4.44 -5.09
N GLU A 165 -1.89 5.76 -5.14
CA GLU A 165 -0.74 6.39 -5.78
C GLU A 165 -0.17 7.44 -4.82
N ALA A 166 1.07 7.25 -4.39
CA ALA A 166 1.75 8.08 -3.39
C ALA A 166 2.75 9.07 -4.03
N ASN A 167 3.11 8.86 -5.29
CA ASN A 167 4.10 9.65 -6.00
C ASN A 167 3.47 10.94 -6.55
N LEU A 168 3.89 12.08 -6.02
CA LEU A 168 3.36 13.37 -6.38
C LEU A 168 3.58 13.71 -7.86
N THR A 169 4.70 13.29 -8.45
CA THR A 169 5.01 13.52 -9.86
C THR A 169 4.06 12.72 -10.76
N GLN A 170 3.79 11.45 -10.42
CA GLN A 170 2.82 10.63 -11.14
C GLN A 170 1.40 11.19 -11.02
N LEU A 171 0.98 11.58 -9.82
CA LEU A 171 -0.32 12.25 -9.61
C LEU A 171 -0.42 13.53 -10.45
N ASN A 172 0.63 14.35 -10.47
CA ASN A 172 0.59 15.62 -11.18
C ASN A 172 0.58 15.46 -12.71
N ASN A 173 0.94 14.29 -13.25
CA ASN A 173 0.71 13.98 -14.67
C ASN A 173 -0.79 13.97 -15.01
N GLU A 174 -1.66 13.62 -14.07
CA GLU A 174 -3.11 13.69 -14.22
C GLU A 174 -3.66 15.08 -13.83
N TYR A 175 -3.27 15.58 -12.66
CA TYR A 175 -3.89 16.78 -12.06
C TYR A 175 -3.38 18.12 -12.59
N LYS A 176 -2.21 18.13 -13.25
CA LYS A 176 -1.64 19.29 -13.97
C LYS A 176 -1.58 20.58 -13.14
N LEU A 177 -1.21 20.49 -11.86
CA LEU A 177 -0.98 21.66 -11.02
C LEU A 177 0.37 22.29 -11.41
N PRO A 178 0.40 23.52 -11.94
CA PRO A 178 1.58 24.08 -12.61
C PRO A 178 2.73 24.41 -11.66
N TYR A 179 2.44 24.62 -10.38
CA TYR A 179 3.43 24.98 -9.35
C TYR A 179 4.15 23.77 -8.75
N ILE A 180 3.63 22.54 -8.91
CA ILE A 180 4.24 21.34 -8.32
C ILE A 180 5.65 21.05 -8.87
N PRO A 181 5.91 21.07 -10.20
CA PRO A 181 7.26 20.83 -10.73
C PRO A 181 8.28 21.82 -10.19
N GLU A 182 7.92 23.11 -10.10
CA GLU A 182 8.79 24.15 -9.57
C GLU A 182 9.12 23.92 -8.08
N LEU A 183 8.11 23.60 -7.26
CA LEU A 183 8.33 23.29 -5.83
C LEU A 183 9.24 22.08 -5.63
N ILE A 184 9.07 21.02 -6.45
CA ILE A 184 9.94 19.84 -6.40
C ILE A 184 11.38 20.22 -6.77
N GLU A 185 11.55 20.97 -7.86
CA GLU A 185 12.87 21.44 -8.30
C GLU A 185 13.57 22.30 -7.24
N ARG A 186 12.86 23.26 -6.64
CA ARG A 186 13.37 24.09 -5.54
C ARG A 186 13.78 23.23 -4.33
N LYS A 187 12.98 22.23 -3.97
CA LYS A 187 13.32 21.30 -2.88
C LYS A 187 14.60 20.51 -3.18
N ILE A 188 14.76 20.04 -4.42
CA ILE A 188 15.93 19.23 -4.82
C ILE A 188 17.21 20.06 -4.86
N ARG A 189 17.14 21.32 -5.29
CA ARG A 189 18.32 22.21 -5.44
C ARG A 189 18.96 22.67 -4.12
N GLY A 190 18.32 22.50 -2.97
CA GLY A 190 18.96 22.69 -1.65
C GLY A 190 18.42 23.85 -0.81
N THR A 191 19.12 24.13 0.29
CA THR A 191 18.70 24.92 1.48
C THR A 191 18.18 26.33 1.20
N GLU A 192 18.74 27.07 0.24
CA GLU A 192 18.25 28.42 -0.12
C GLU A 192 16.90 28.38 -0.87
N GLY A 193 16.62 27.30 -1.62
CA GLY A 193 15.37 27.11 -2.33
C GLY A 193 14.24 26.54 -1.49
N GLN A 194 14.52 26.11 -0.25
CA GLN A 194 13.52 25.46 0.62
C GLN A 194 12.52 26.42 1.24
N ILE A 195 12.80 27.72 1.25
CA ILE A 195 11.96 28.71 1.93
C ILE A 195 10.98 29.34 0.93
N LEU A 196 9.78 29.63 1.40
CA LEU A 196 8.76 30.39 0.68
C LEU A 196 8.71 31.84 1.16
N GLU A 197 8.50 32.75 0.23
CA GLU A 197 8.17 34.14 0.57
C GLU A 197 6.73 34.25 1.09
N GLU A 198 6.44 35.28 1.90
CA GLU A 198 5.12 35.46 2.52
C GLU A 198 3.99 35.65 1.48
N ALA A 199 4.30 36.29 0.35
CA ALA A 199 3.37 36.44 -0.77
C ALA A 199 3.03 35.08 -1.43
N GLU A 200 4.00 34.18 -1.57
CA GLU A 200 3.80 32.82 -2.08
C GLU A 200 2.94 31.99 -1.11
N ALA A 201 3.14 32.15 0.19
CA ALA A 201 2.40 31.42 1.21
C ALA A 201 0.88 31.66 1.12
N SER A 202 0.46 32.90 0.85
CA SER A 202 -0.97 33.25 0.71
C SER A 202 -1.66 32.52 -0.46
N PHE A 203 -0.94 32.34 -1.58
CA PHE A 203 -1.44 31.54 -2.69
C PHE A 203 -1.67 30.08 -2.28
N TYR A 204 -0.74 29.49 -1.54
CA TYR A 204 -0.85 28.10 -1.12
C TYR A 204 -1.93 27.83 -0.06
N VAL A 205 -2.35 28.85 0.71
CA VAL A 205 -3.54 28.75 1.56
C VAL A 205 -4.80 28.50 0.72
N LEU A 206 -4.98 29.26 -0.36
CA LEU A 206 -6.13 29.09 -1.26
C LEU A 206 -6.10 27.73 -1.97
N GLU A 207 -4.92 27.28 -2.40
CA GLU A 207 -4.77 25.97 -3.04
C GLU A 207 -5.00 24.80 -2.08
N TYR A 208 -4.56 24.92 -0.83
CA TYR A 208 -4.86 23.95 0.23
C TYR A 208 -6.38 23.83 0.43
N ASP A 209 -7.09 24.94 0.60
CA ASP A 209 -8.55 24.94 0.80
C ASP A 209 -9.29 24.38 -0.43
N ARG A 210 -8.85 24.73 -1.64
CA ARG A 210 -9.40 24.23 -2.90
C ARG A 210 -9.26 22.71 -3.00
N LEU A 211 -8.08 22.16 -2.76
CA LEU A 211 -7.81 20.73 -2.84
C LEU A 211 -8.48 19.95 -1.71
N ARG A 212 -8.53 20.52 -0.50
CA ARG A 212 -9.27 19.94 0.63
C ARG A 212 -10.76 19.85 0.33
N LYS A 213 -11.36 20.90 -0.26
CA LYS A 213 -12.75 20.85 -0.74
C LYS A 213 -12.93 19.78 -1.81
N ARG A 214 -12.00 19.69 -2.78
CA ARG A 214 -12.05 18.64 -3.81
C ARG A 214 -12.03 17.23 -3.21
N LEU A 215 -11.11 16.94 -2.27
CA LEU A 215 -11.09 15.64 -1.58
C LEU A 215 -12.43 15.33 -0.91
N LYS A 216 -13.09 16.33 -0.34
CA LYS A 216 -14.41 16.18 0.30
C LYS A 216 -15.47 15.82 -0.72
N ASP A 217 -15.47 16.53 -1.84
CA ASP A 217 -16.42 16.32 -2.92
C ASP A 217 -16.22 14.91 -3.53
N GLU A 218 -14.99 14.46 -3.78
CA GLU A 218 -14.71 13.10 -4.26
C GLU A 218 -15.14 12.04 -3.24
N ALA A 219 -14.88 12.25 -1.94
CA ALA A 219 -15.29 11.31 -0.89
C ALA A 219 -16.83 11.20 -0.78
N ASN A 220 -17.57 12.27 -1.07
CA ASN A 220 -19.03 12.24 -1.08
C ASN A 220 -19.60 11.47 -2.28
N HIS A 221 -18.93 11.52 -3.44
CA HIS A 221 -19.39 10.92 -4.70
C HIS A 221 -18.70 9.61 -5.06
N THR A 222 -17.74 9.14 -4.24
CA THR A 222 -16.99 7.91 -4.51
C THR A 222 -17.89 6.68 -4.60
N ALA A 223 -17.53 5.76 -5.49
CA ALA A 223 -18.13 4.44 -5.60
C ALA A 223 -17.50 3.42 -4.63
N LEU A 224 -16.49 3.83 -3.83
CA LEU A 224 -15.86 2.95 -2.85
C LEU A 224 -16.85 2.53 -1.75
N PRO A 225 -16.72 1.30 -1.23
CA PRO A 225 -17.63 0.79 -0.22
C PRO A 225 -17.48 1.53 1.12
N ASP A 226 -18.53 1.48 1.94
CA ASP A 226 -18.53 2.05 3.30
C ASP A 226 -17.74 1.21 4.30
N SER A 227 -17.54 -0.08 4.02
CA SER A 227 -16.81 -1.02 4.89
C SER A 227 -15.96 -2.00 4.10
N GLN A 228 -14.86 -2.45 4.72
CA GLN A 228 -13.97 -3.46 4.15
C GLN A 228 -14.57 -4.86 4.25
N THR A 229 -14.18 -5.76 3.36
CA THR A 229 -14.57 -7.18 3.36
C THR A 229 -13.37 -8.13 3.46
N ALA A 230 -12.19 -7.59 3.75
CA ALA A 230 -10.91 -8.30 3.77
C ALA A 230 -10.64 -9.11 5.05
N LYS A 231 -11.32 -8.84 6.16
CA LYS A 231 -10.96 -9.39 7.49
C LYS A 231 -10.81 -10.92 7.53
N ALA A 232 -11.73 -11.66 6.91
CA ALA A 232 -11.66 -13.12 6.89
C ALA A 232 -10.43 -13.62 6.10
N ALA A 233 -10.16 -13.03 4.93
CA ALA A 233 -9.01 -13.39 4.10
C ALA A 233 -7.67 -13.01 4.76
N LEU A 234 -7.60 -11.84 5.41
CA LEU A 234 -6.43 -11.45 6.21
C LEU A 234 -6.21 -12.42 7.38
N ASN A 235 -7.27 -12.86 8.04
CA ASN A 235 -7.17 -13.83 9.12
C ASN A 235 -6.65 -15.19 8.62
N ASP A 236 -7.17 -15.68 7.49
CA ASP A 236 -6.67 -16.91 6.86
C ASP A 236 -5.18 -16.82 6.51
N LEU A 237 -4.77 -15.75 5.83
CA LEU A 237 -3.36 -15.51 5.49
C LEU A 237 -2.47 -15.47 6.73
N LEU A 238 -2.91 -14.77 7.79
CA LEU A 238 -2.20 -14.68 9.05
C LEU A 238 -2.00 -16.06 9.70
N LEU A 239 -3.07 -16.88 9.74
CA LEU A 239 -3.02 -18.22 10.32
C LEU A 239 -2.09 -19.13 9.51
N ARG A 240 -2.20 -19.14 8.18
CA ARG A 240 -1.31 -19.94 7.30
C ARG A 240 0.16 -19.61 7.53
N ILE A 241 0.49 -18.33 7.56
CA ILE A 241 1.87 -17.87 7.77
C ILE A 241 2.36 -18.31 9.15
N ARG A 242 1.58 -18.09 10.20
CA ARG A 242 2.00 -18.44 11.58
C ARG A 242 2.12 -19.94 11.79
N LEU A 243 1.18 -20.74 11.30
CA LEU A 243 1.22 -22.20 11.41
C LEU A 243 2.47 -22.79 10.74
N ARG A 244 2.87 -22.23 9.59
CA ARG A 244 4.12 -22.60 8.92
C ARG A 244 5.35 -22.36 9.81
N THR A 245 5.38 -21.30 10.62
CA THR A 245 6.52 -21.01 11.53
C THR A 245 6.74 -22.06 12.61
N VAL A 246 5.74 -22.90 12.90
CA VAL A 246 5.82 -23.99 13.89
C VAL A 246 5.75 -25.38 13.24
N GLY A 247 5.99 -25.47 11.93
CA GLY A 247 6.02 -26.74 11.21
C GLY A 247 4.65 -27.41 11.08
N VAL A 248 3.56 -26.68 11.31
CA VAL A 248 2.22 -27.17 11.00
C VAL A 248 2.01 -26.97 9.50
N GLU A 249 2.04 -28.06 8.75
CA GLU A 249 1.65 -28.05 7.35
C GLU A 249 0.17 -27.72 7.26
N THR A 250 -0.15 -26.55 6.72
CA THR A 250 -1.50 -26.28 6.22
C THR A 250 -1.64 -27.02 4.89
N GLU A 251 -2.78 -27.66 4.64
CA GLU A 251 -3.04 -28.31 3.35
C GLU A 251 -2.63 -27.39 2.20
N ALA A 252 -1.81 -27.93 1.27
CA ALA A 252 -1.26 -27.16 0.17
C ALA A 252 -2.39 -26.79 -0.80
N GLY A 253 -3.05 -25.65 -0.54
CA GLY A 253 -4.08 -25.15 -1.42
C GLY A 253 -3.54 -24.91 -2.84
N THR A 254 -4.38 -25.05 -3.85
CA THR A 254 -3.98 -24.95 -5.26
C THR A 254 -4.17 -23.54 -5.82
N LYS A 255 -3.33 -23.22 -6.81
CA LYS A 255 -3.34 -21.91 -7.48
C LYS A 255 -4.61 -21.75 -8.32
N CYS A 256 -5.21 -20.57 -8.31
CA CYS A 256 -6.32 -20.29 -9.22
C CYS A 256 -5.84 -20.37 -10.68
N PRO A 257 -6.50 -21.14 -11.56
CA PRO A 257 -6.08 -21.28 -12.95
C PRO A 257 -6.30 -20.01 -13.78
N ILE A 258 -7.13 -19.07 -13.32
CA ILE A 258 -7.45 -17.83 -14.03
C ILE A 258 -6.48 -16.70 -13.66
N CYS A 259 -6.45 -16.34 -12.38
CA CYS A 259 -5.72 -15.17 -11.89
C CYS A 259 -4.36 -15.49 -11.28
N GLY A 260 -4.13 -16.75 -10.95
CA GLY A 260 -2.89 -17.17 -10.32
C GLY A 260 -2.79 -16.92 -8.82
N LEU A 261 -3.88 -16.59 -8.12
CA LEU A 261 -3.89 -16.55 -6.67
C LEU A 261 -3.32 -17.85 -6.09
N ALA A 262 -2.25 -17.78 -5.30
CA ALA A 262 -1.72 -18.94 -4.59
C ALA A 262 -2.72 -19.40 -3.53
N HIS A 263 -2.84 -20.71 -3.31
CA HIS A 263 -3.74 -21.29 -2.32
C HIS A 263 -5.21 -20.81 -2.45
N ALA A 264 -5.67 -20.56 -3.67
CA ALA A 264 -7.02 -20.11 -3.95
C ALA A 264 -8.09 -21.11 -3.53
N PHE A 265 -7.75 -22.40 -3.53
CA PHE A 265 -8.64 -23.53 -3.26
C PHE A 265 -7.93 -24.56 -2.39
N ARG A 266 -8.63 -25.24 -1.49
CA ARG A 266 -8.12 -26.35 -0.68
C ARG A 266 -7.67 -27.52 -1.55
N GLU A 267 -8.47 -27.86 -2.55
CA GLU A 267 -8.17 -28.95 -3.49
C GLU A 267 -8.57 -28.59 -4.93
N PRO A 268 -7.94 -29.18 -5.97
CA PRO A 268 -8.36 -29.04 -7.35
C PRO A 268 -9.79 -29.52 -7.60
N GLY A 269 -10.63 -28.67 -8.16
CA GLY A 269 -11.99 -29.07 -8.55
C GLY A 269 -12.97 -29.09 -7.39
N GLY A 270 -12.63 -28.44 -6.26
CA GLY A 270 -13.44 -28.44 -5.03
C GLY A 270 -14.65 -27.49 -5.04
N TYR A 271 -15.00 -26.91 -6.20
CA TYR A 271 -16.11 -25.93 -6.37
C TYR A 271 -16.00 -24.69 -5.47
N GLU A 272 -14.81 -24.40 -4.94
CA GLU A 272 -14.57 -23.18 -4.18
C GLU A 272 -14.47 -21.99 -5.14
N ILE A 273 -15.01 -20.85 -4.74
CA ILE A 273 -14.98 -19.64 -5.56
C ILE A 273 -13.72 -18.86 -5.24
N CYS A 274 -12.90 -18.64 -6.27
CA CYS A 274 -11.68 -17.88 -6.16
C CYS A 274 -12.01 -16.48 -5.71
N SER A 275 -11.49 -16.12 -4.55
CA SER A 275 -11.71 -14.81 -3.96
C SER A 275 -11.19 -13.69 -4.89
N GLN A 276 -10.17 -13.95 -5.71
CA GLN A 276 -9.60 -12.98 -6.66
C GLN A 276 -10.40 -12.73 -7.93
N CYS A 277 -10.79 -13.78 -8.64
CA CYS A 277 -11.42 -13.62 -9.96
C CYS A 277 -12.89 -14.02 -10.01
N GLY A 278 -13.45 -14.54 -8.91
CA GLY A 278 -14.80 -15.07 -8.87
C GLY A 278 -14.97 -16.41 -9.60
N TRP A 279 -13.87 -17.00 -10.08
CA TRP A 279 -13.90 -18.32 -10.73
C TRP A 279 -14.22 -19.41 -9.71
N GLU A 280 -15.32 -20.11 -9.90
CA GLU A 280 -15.62 -21.35 -9.19
C GLU A 280 -14.73 -22.47 -9.70
N ASP A 281 -14.09 -23.19 -8.79
CA ASP A 281 -13.15 -24.24 -9.12
C ASP A 281 -13.83 -25.54 -9.57
N ASP A 282 -14.50 -25.47 -10.72
CA ASP A 282 -15.22 -26.60 -11.30
C ASP A 282 -14.25 -27.64 -11.90
N SER A 283 -14.43 -28.90 -11.49
CA SER A 283 -13.59 -30.02 -11.93
C SER A 283 -13.74 -30.34 -13.44
N THR A 284 -14.92 -30.12 -14.01
CA THR A 284 -15.20 -30.34 -15.44
C THR A 284 -14.43 -29.35 -16.29
N GLN A 285 -14.51 -28.07 -15.95
CA GLN A 285 -13.84 -26.98 -16.68
C GLN A 285 -12.33 -26.96 -16.44
N ARG A 286 -11.83 -27.51 -15.33
CA ARG A 286 -10.39 -27.79 -15.14
C ARG A 286 -9.88 -28.83 -16.14
N ASN A 287 -10.62 -29.92 -16.32
CA ASN A 287 -10.23 -31.03 -17.19
C ASN A 287 -10.46 -30.70 -18.68
N ASN A 288 -11.48 -29.89 -18.99
CA ASN A 288 -11.83 -29.44 -20.33
C ASN A 288 -11.91 -27.90 -20.40
N PRO A 289 -10.77 -27.20 -20.58
CA PRO A 289 -10.68 -25.74 -20.47
C PRO A 289 -11.52 -24.93 -21.45
N ASP A 290 -11.99 -25.53 -22.53
CA ASP A 290 -12.83 -24.94 -23.57
C ASP A 290 -14.34 -25.06 -23.27
N THR A 291 -14.70 -25.86 -22.27
CA THR A 291 -16.10 -26.11 -21.89
C THR A 291 -16.63 -24.95 -21.04
N GLY A 292 -17.68 -24.28 -21.53
CA GLY A 292 -18.44 -23.26 -20.80
C GLY A 292 -19.74 -23.80 -20.20
N GLY A 293 -20.47 -22.95 -19.49
CA GLY A 293 -21.71 -23.27 -18.79
C GLY A 293 -21.53 -23.46 -17.28
N GLY A 294 -22.59 -23.90 -16.59
CA GLY A 294 -22.60 -24.09 -15.14
C GLY A 294 -22.48 -22.77 -14.36
N ALA A 295 -21.82 -22.82 -13.19
CA ALA A 295 -21.68 -21.67 -12.29
C ALA A 295 -20.78 -20.55 -12.83
N ASN A 296 -19.84 -20.86 -13.74
CA ASN A 296 -18.92 -19.88 -14.31
C ASN A 296 -19.42 -19.20 -15.59
N GLU A 297 -20.47 -19.74 -16.24
CA GLU A 297 -21.01 -19.37 -17.57
C GLU A 297 -19.99 -19.45 -18.74
N GLU A 298 -18.83 -18.81 -18.64
CA GLU A 298 -17.73 -18.85 -19.60
C GLU A 298 -16.80 -20.06 -19.38
N SER A 299 -16.05 -20.43 -20.42
CA SER A 299 -14.99 -21.45 -20.32
C SER A 299 -13.75 -20.93 -19.60
N LEU A 300 -12.92 -21.84 -19.07
CA LEU A 300 -11.68 -21.51 -18.39
C LEU A 300 -10.69 -20.75 -19.29
N LEU A 301 -10.65 -21.05 -20.60
CA LEU A 301 -9.86 -20.32 -21.58
C LEU A 301 -10.38 -18.88 -21.81
N GLN A 302 -11.71 -18.71 -21.91
CA GLN A 302 -12.33 -17.38 -22.03
C GLN A 302 -12.09 -16.54 -20.78
N ALA A 303 -12.29 -17.12 -19.59
CA ALA A 303 -12.02 -16.48 -18.31
C ALA A 303 -10.55 -16.03 -18.20
N ARG A 304 -9.59 -16.87 -18.61
CA ARG A 304 -8.16 -16.52 -18.66
C ARG A 304 -7.88 -15.34 -19.59
N ALA A 305 -8.44 -15.37 -20.79
CA ALA A 305 -8.25 -14.30 -21.78
C ALA A 305 -8.85 -12.98 -21.29
N ARG A 306 -10.08 -13.04 -20.75
CA ARG A 306 -10.77 -11.91 -20.11
C ARG A 306 -9.94 -11.36 -18.95
N TRP A 307 -9.39 -12.23 -18.11
CA TRP A 307 -8.57 -11.83 -16.97
C TRP A 307 -7.27 -11.14 -17.39
N LYS A 308 -6.57 -11.66 -18.41
CA LYS A 308 -5.37 -11.03 -18.97
C LYS A 308 -5.64 -9.65 -19.58
N ASN A 309 -6.81 -9.47 -20.15
CA ASN A 309 -7.23 -8.22 -20.80
C ASN A 309 -7.94 -7.25 -19.86
N ARG A 310 -8.21 -7.65 -18.62
CA ARG A 310 -8.59 -6.69 -17.58
C ARG A 310 -7.40 -5.75 -17.47
N ALA A 311 -7.65 -4.44 -17.54
CA ALA A 311 -6.65 -3.47 -17.14
C ALA A 311 -6.18 -3.93 -15.75
N VAL A 312 -4.95 -4.48 -15.70
CA VAL A 312 -4.26 -4.73 -14.46
C VAL A 312 -4.19 -3.32 -13.88
N ILE A 313 -5.05 -3.05 -12.89
CA ILE A 313 -4.87 -1.93 -12.00
C ILE A 313 -3.50 -2.25 -11.37
N PRO A 314 -2.42 -1.58 -11.82
CA PRO A 314 -1.07 -1.94 -11.41
C PRO A 314 -0.90 -1.75 -9.90
#